data_AF-A0A381IAI4-F1
#
_entry.id   AF-A0A381IAI4-F1
#
_cell.length_a   1.000
_cell.length_b   1.000
_cell.length_c   1.000
_cell.angle_alpha   90.00
_cell.angle_beta   90.00
_cell.angle_gamma   90.00
#
_symmetry.space_group_name_H-M   'P 1'
#
loop_
_entity.id
_entity.type
_entity.pdbx_description
1 polymer ?
#
loop_
_entity_poly.entity_id
_entity_poly.type
_entity_poly.pdbx_seq_one_letter_code
_entity_poly.pdbx_strand_id
1 'polypeptide(L)' 'MFPDLSYGEFYDEVGNPKEEYEKVYHYKNAIFWSFSRKDYKKTNWWSKTASSNVSDKITIRTANTVRKIVGMR' A
#
# COMPACT_ATOMS: atom_id res chain seq x y z
N MET A 1 -6.47 -14.25 7.99
CA MET A 1 -5.59 -14.82 6.95
C MET A 1 -4.80 -13.66 6.37
N PHE A 2 -3.47 -13.73 6.36
CA PHE A 2 -2.65 -12.78 5.62
C PHE A 2 -2.73 -13.15 4.13
N PRO A 3 -2.63 -12.18 3.19
CA PRO A 3 -2.63 -12.53 1.79
C PRO A 3 -1.43 -13.39 1.43
N ASP A 4 -1.64 -14.38 0.57
CA ASP A 4 -0.57 -15.21 -0.04
C ASP A 4 0.13 -14.47 -1.18
N LEU A 5 0.35 -13.17 -1.01
CA LEU A 5 1.08 -12.31 -1.96
C LEU A 5 2.33 -11.80 -1.26
N SER A 6 3.50 -12.08 -1.83
CA SER A 6 4.76 -11.55 -1.33
C SER A 6 4.94 -10.07 -1.71
N TYR A 7 5.82 -9.37 -0.98
CA TYR A 7 6.18 -7.99 -1.34
C TYR A 7 6.80 -7.91 -2.74
N GLY A 8 7.62 -8.90 -3.14
CA GLY A 8 8.25 -8.94 -4.46
C GLY A 8 7.21 -9.01 -5.59
N GLU A 9 6.27 -9.95 -5.50
CA GLU A 9 5.19 -10.08 -6.49
C GLU A 9 4.30 -8.83 -6.55
N PHE A 10 4.00 -8.23 -5.40
CA PHE A 10 3.30 -6.95 -5.36
C PHE A 10 4.09 -5.85 -6.08
N TYR A 11 5.40 -5.77 -5.81
CA TYR A 11 6.27 -4.75 -6.35
C TYR A 11 6.46 -4.92 -7.86
N ASP A 12 6.58 -6.14 -8.35
CA ASP A 12 6.73 -6.42 -9.78
C ASP A 12 5.47 -6.03 -10.57
N GLU A 13 4.27 -6.25 -10.00
CA GLU A 13 3.00 -5.86 -10.64
C GLU A 13 2.75 -4.35 -10.56
N VAL A 14 2.94 -3.74 -9.38
CA VAL A 14 2.61 -2.32 -9.14
C VAL A 14 3.74 -1.39 -9.62
N GLY A 15 4.98 -1.86 -9.60
CA GLY A 15 6.17 -1.12 -9.95
C GLY A 15 6.61 -0.11 -8.88
N ASN A 16 7.69 0.61 -9.19
CA ASN A 16 8.35 1.52 -8.25
C ASN A 16 7.41 2.65 -7.77
N PRO A 17 7.42 2.99 -6.47
CA PRO A 17 6.79 4.23 -6.00
C PRO A 17 7.55 5.45 -6.54
N LYS A 18 6.86 6.58 -6.70
CA LYS A 18 7.53 7.86 -7.01
C LYS A 18 7.98 8.50 -5.72
N GLU A 19 9.28 8.43 -5.42
CA GLU A 19 9.88 8.92 -4.17
C GLU A 19 9.51 10.37 -3.82
N GLU A 20 9.29 11.23 -4.82
CA GLU A 20 8.83 12.62 -4.64
C GLU A 20 7.44 12.71 -3.99
N TYR A 21 6.55 11.75 -4.26
CA TYR A 21 5.14 11.77 -3.86
C TYR A 21 4.77 10.69 -2.84
N GLU A 22 5.61 9.67 -2.70
CA GLU A 22 5.30 8.43 -2.00
C GLU A 22 6.45 8.03 -1.07
N LYS A 23 6.09 7.70 0.17
CA LYS A 23 7.01 7.08 1.13
C LYS A 23 6.53 5.66 1.39
N VAL A 24 7.44 4.71 1.21
CA VAL A 24 7.17 3.28 1.35
C VAL A 24 8.16 2.68 2.33
N TYR A 25 7.64 1.83 3.21
CA TYR A 25 8.42 0.91 4.02
C TYR A 25 7.71 -0.45 4.01
N HIS A 26 8.45 -1.54 3.96
CA HIS A 26 7.86 -2.88 4.02
C HIS A 26 8.48 -3.69 5.15
N TYR A 27 7.67 -4.57 5.74
CA TYR A 27 8.12 -5.55 6.71
C TYR A 27 7.34 -6.85 6.47
N LYS A 28 8.05 -7.90 6.04
CA LYS A 28 7.42 -9.14 5.56
C LYS A 28 6.37 -8.82 4.48
N ASN A 29 5.13 -9.30 4.64
CA ASN A 29 4.03 -9.06 3.69
C ASN A 29 3.21 -7.80 4.03
N ALA A 30 3.66 -6.97 4.98
CA ALA A 30 3.01 -5.71 5.31
C ALA A 30 3.74 -4.55 4.64
N ILE A 31 2.97 -3.67 4.01
CA ILE A 31 3.49 -2.47 3.35
C ILE A 31 2.89 -1.24 4.03
N PHE A 32 3.78 -0.38 4.53
CA PHE A 32 3.46 0.94 5.02
C PHE A 32 3.68 1.94 3.90
N TRP A 33 2.60 2.54 3.44
CA TRP A 33 2.62 3.48 2.33
C TRP A 33 1.91 4.76 2.73
N SER A 34 2.53 5.90 2.43
CA SER A 34 1.97 7.21 2.67
C SER A 34 2.26 8.16 1.51
N PHE A 35 1.33 9.09 1.29
CA PHE A 35 1.40 10.12 0.25
C PHE A 35 0.59 11.34 0.71
N SER A 36 0.80 12.48 0.05
CA SER A 36 -0.03 13.66 0.31
C SER A 36 -1.36 13.55 -0.43
N ARG A 37 -2.49 13.69 0.29
CA ARG A 37 -3.83 13.63 -0.32
C ARG A 37 -4.04 14.67 -1.42
N LYS A 38 -3.34 15.81 -1.38
CA LYS A 38 -3.42 16.83 -2.46
C LYS A 38 -2.72 16.39 -3.75
N ASP A 39 -1.71 15.52 -3.64
CA ASP A 39 -0.88 15.04 -4.76
C ASP A 39 -1.17 13.57 -5.12
N TYR A 40 -2.26 12.99 -4.61
CA TYR A 40 -2.56 11.56 -4.79
C TYR A 40 -2.57 11.12 -6.27
N LYS A 41 -3.04 11.98 -7.18
CA LYS A 41 -3.08 11.71 -8.63
C LYS A 41 -1.69 11.58 -9.25
N LYS A 42 -0.65 12.10 -8.60
CA LYS A 42 0.73 12.03 -9.08
C LYS A 42 1.43 10.74 -8.64
N THR A 43 0.93 10.08 -7.60
CA THR A 43 1.47 8.81 -7.08
C THR A 43 1.33 7.67 -8.10
N ASN A 44 2.22 6.68 -8.05
CA ASN A 44 2.13 5.47 -8.85
C ASN A 44 1.19 4.44 -8.20
N TRP A 45 1.26 4.26 -6.88
CA TRP A 45 0.56 3.14 -6.23
C TRP A 45 -0.93 3.36 -6.04
N TRP A 46 -1.42 4.61 -5.98
CA TRP A 46 -2.85 4.87 -5.74
C TRP A 46 -3.78 4.30 -6.80
N SER A 47 -3.52 4.57 -8.08
CA SER A 47 -4.34 4.01 -9.15
C SER A 47 -4.08 2.52 -9.31
N LYS A 48 -2.81 2.10 -9.28
CA LYS A 48 -2.42 0.73 -9.57
C LYS A 48 -2.91 -0.28 -8.54
N THR A 49 -2.87 0.04 -7.25
CA THR A 49 -3.37 -0.87 -6.20
C THR A 49 -4.89 -1.13 -6.30
N ALA A 50 -5.63 -0.23 -6.95
CA ALA A 50 -7.06 -0.40 -7.19
C ALA A 50 -7.40 -1.10 -8.51
N SER A 51 -6.51 -1.06 -9.51
CA SER A 51 -6.82 -1.51 -10.88
C SER A 51 -5.94 -2.65 -11.41
N SER A 52 -4.89 -3.06 -10.69
CA SER A 52 -4.00 -4.15 -11.12
C SER A 52 -4.51 -5.52 -10.69
N ASN A 53 -3.82 -6.57 -11.16
CA ASN A 53 -4.13 -7.97 -10.82
C ASN A 53 -3.81 -8.34 -9.36
N VAL A 54 -3.35 -7.39 -8.54
CA VAL A 54 -3.17 -7.57 -7.10
C VAL A 54 -4.32 -7.01 -6.28
N SER A 55 -5.27 -6.31 -6.88
CA SER A 55 -6.36 -5.61 -6.16
C SER A 55 -7.23 -6.55 -5.30
N ASP A 56 -7.49 -7.76 -5.77
CA ASP A 56 -8.20 -8.84 -5.06
C ASP A 56 -7.31 -9.64 -4.09
N LYS A 57 -5.99 -9.49 -4.22
CA LYS A 57 -4.97 -10.18 -3.41
C LYS A 57 -4.41 -9.33 -2.28
N ILE A 58 -4.86 -8.09 -2.11
CA ILE A 58 -4.39 -7.20 -1.04
C ILE A 58 -5.53 -6.74 -0.15
N THR A 59 -5.18 -6.29 1.05
CA THR A 59 -6.12 -5.62 1.95
C THR A 59 -5.55 -4.26 2.34
N ILE A 60 -6.19 -3.19 1.89
CA ILE A 60 -5.81 -1.83 2.25
C ILE A 60 -6.60 -1.39 3.49
N ARG A 61 -5.88 -0.81 4.47
CA ARG A 61 -6.45 -0.21 5.69
C ARG A 61 -5.78 1.13 5.94
N THR A 62 -6.56 2.13 6.36
CA THR A 62 -6.00 3.42 6.75
C THR A 62 -5.27 3.32 8.09
N ALA A 63 -4.35 4.24 8.35
CA ALA A 63 -3.65 4.31 9.64
C ALA A 63 -4.61 4.37 10.84
N ASN A 64 -5.74 5.09 10.72
CA ASN A 64 -6.76 5.16 11.77
C ASN A 64 -7.44 3.81 12.03
N THR A 65 -7.68 3.02 10.97
CA THR A 65 -8.23 1.67 11.12
C THR A 65 -7.24 0.76 11.83
N VAL A 66 -5.95 0.82 11.46
CA VAL A 66 -4.90 0.04 12.13
C VAL A 66 -4.81 0.44 13.61
N ARG A 67 -4.76 1.73 13.94
CA ARG A 67 -4.74 2.23 15.33
C ARG A 67 -5.89 1.66 16.17
N LYS A 68 -7.12 1.67 15.63
CA LYS A 68 -8.29 1.09 16.30
C LYS A 68 -8.14 -0.42 16.52
N ILE A 69 -7.64 -1.16 15.52
CA ILE A 69 -7.44 -2.62 15.61
C ILE A 69 -6.44 -2.98 16.72
N VAL A 70 -5.35 -2.21 16.84
CA VAL A 70 -4.30 -2.47 17.84
C VAL A 70 -4.56 -1.81 19.19
N GLY A 71 -5.75 -1.20 19.39
CA GLY A 71 -6.11 -0.55 20.66
C GLY A 71 -5.35 0.75 20.97
N MET A 72 -4.67 1.33 19.98
CA MET A 72 -4.00 2.62 20.14
C MET A 72 -5.03 3.74 20.00
N ARG A 73 -5.35 4.41 21.12
CA ARG A 73 -6.12 5.66 21.15
C ARG A 73 -5.18 6.86 21.09
#